data_AF-A0A1N7FC87-F1
#
_entry.id   AF-A0A1N7FC87-F1
#
_cell.length_a   1.000
_cell.length_b   1.000
_cell.length_c   1.000
_cell.angle_alpha   90.00
_cell.angle_beta   90.00
_cell.angle_gamma   90.00
#
_symmetry.space_group_name_H-M   'P 1'
#
loop_
_entity.id
_entity.type
_entity.pdbx_description
1 polymer ?
#
loop_
_entity_poly.entity_id
_entity_poly.type
_entity_poly.pdbx_seq_one_letter_code
_entity_poly.pdbx_strand_id
1 'polypeptide(L)'
;MAAMSELDKFRNSINFNLALGELSHEDLPVVDNDGKHPVVAALVGEDLPVLLRRVRNVGGYANVFVSDGATVRMLAFIDASCAIGASDAEDLATDGSRPSADATVGMFLEYLALKPNGVRLPAQLEDDRPFIPAPKEIHFAQV
;
A
#
# COMPACT_ATOMS: atom_id res chain seq x y z
N MET A 1 -1.57 1.03 31.64
CA MET A 1 -0.98 1.17 30.28
C MET A 1 -1.81 0.31 29.34
N ALA A 2 -2.42 0.88 28.30
CA ALA A 2 -3.06 0.08 27.27
C ALA A 2 -1.97 -0.71 26.54
N ALA A 3 -2.19 -2.01 26.31
CA ALA A 3 -1.27 -2.81 25.50
C ALA A 3 -1.23 -2.22 24.08
N MET A 4 -0.02 -1.99 23.55
CA MET A 4 0.16 -1.46 22.21
C MET A 4 -0.39 -2.46 21.19
N SER A 5 -1.24 -2.00 20.27
CA SER A 5 -1.81 -2.86 19.24
C SER A 5 -0.71 -3.39 18.32
N GLU A 6 -0.94 -4.53 17.67
CA GLU A 6 0.00 -5.10 16.70
C GLU A 6 0.33 -4.11 15.57
N LEU A 7 -0.70 -3.40 15.09
CA LEU A 7 -0.55 -2.36 14.09
C LEU A 7 0.32 -1.20 14.58
N ASP A 8 0.20 -0.78 15.84
CA ASP A 8 1.02 0.30 16.40
C ASP A 8 2.47 -0.13 16.59
N LYS A 9 2.71 -1.39 16.98
CA LYS A 9 4.06 -1.97 17.01
C LYS A 9 4.68 -1.97 15.62
N PHE A 10 3.91 -2.36 14.61
CA PHE A 10 4.38 -2.38 13.23
C PHE A 10 4.68 -0.98 12.71
N ARG A 11 3.82 0.01 12.99
CA ARG A 11 4.09 1.43 12.68
C ARG A 11 5.40 1.92 13.30
N ASN A 12 5.64 1.59 14.56
CA ASN A 12 6.89 1.96 15.21
C ASN A 12 8.11 1.31 14.55
N SER A 13 7.99 0.04 14.15
CA SER A 13 9.05 -0.66 13.42
C SER A 13 9.36 0.00 12.07
N ILE A 14 8.33 0.42 11.31
CA ILE A 14 8.51 1.18 10.07
C ILE A 14 9.25 2.49 10.33
N ASN A 15 8.81 3.28 11.32
CA ASN A 15 9.45 4.55 11.66
C ASN A 15 10.92 4.37 12.06
N PHE A 16 11.22 3.33 12.84
CA PHE A 16 12.59 3.01 13.21
C PHE A 16 13.43 2.64 11.99
N ASN A 17 12.91 1.78 11.11
CA ASN A 17 13.62 1.34 9.93
C ASN A 17 13.86 2.46 8.92
N LEU A 18 12.90 3.38 8.75
CA LEU A 18 13.06 4.57 7.91
C LEU A 18 14.08 5.55 8.49
N ALA A 19 14.14 5.69 9.82
CA ALA A 19 15.05 6.64 10.44
C ALA A 19 16.49 6.11 10.54
N LEU A 20 16.67 4.83 10.89
CA LEU A 20 17.95 4.28 11.35
C LEU A 20 18.22 2.84 10.89
N GLY A 21 17.28 2.18 10.19
CA GLY A 21 17.42 0.77 9.80
C GLY A 21 17.67 0.58 8.30
N GLU A 22 17.35 -0.61 7.81
CA GLU A 22 17.59 -1.02 6.40
C GLU A 22 16.85 -0.13 5.39
N LEU A 23 15.74 0.50 5.79
CA LEU A 23 14.98 1.42 4.93
C LEU A 23 15.54 2.85 4.90
N SER A 24 16.54 3.18 5.72
CA SER A 24 17.10 4.53 5.77
C SER A 24 17.83 4.94 4.49
N HIS A 25 18.10 3.98 3.60
CA HIS A 25 18.72 4.17 2.30
C HIS A 25 17.80 3.80 1.12
N GLU A 26 16.58 3.32 1.38
CA GLU A 26 15.62 3.00 0.33
C GLU A 26 14.80 4.25 -0.02
N ASP A 27 14.74 4.58 -1.31
CA ASP A 27 13.88 5.66 -1.79
C ASP A 27 12.42 5.21 -1.74
N LEU A 28 11.59 5.99 -1.04
CA LEU A 28 10.14 5.80 -1.01
C LEU A 28 9.55 6.27 -2.36
N PRO A 29 9.01 5.37 -3.19
CA PRO A 29 8.63 5.70 -4.57
C PRO A 29 7.46 6.67 -4.67
N VAL A 30 6.62 6.76 -3.64
CA VAL A 30 5.49 7.69 -3.62
C VAL A 30 5.89 8.98 -2.93
N VAL A 31 5.78 10.07 -3.68
CA VAL A 31 5.95 11.46 -3.24
C VAL A 31 4.63 12.19 -3.48
N ASP A 32 4.14 12.90 -2.48
CA ASP A 32 2.95 13.74 -2.62
C ASP A 32 3.30 15.10 -3.26
N ASN A 33 2.26 15.91 -3.53
CA ASN A 33 2.43 17.22 -4.15
C ASN A 33 3.21 18.23 -3.28
N ASP A 34 3.38 17.97 -1.98
CA ASP A 34 4.21 18.78 -1.07
C ASP A 34 5.67 18.29 -1.02
N GLY A 35 6.02 17.23 -1.76
CA GLY A 35 7.35 16.61 -1.69
C GLY A 35 7.55 15.69 -0.48
N LYS A 36 6.47 15.28 0.21
CA LYS A 36 6.54 14.34 1.34
C LYS A 36 6.34 12.92 0.87
N HIS A 37 6.78 11.96 1.68
CA HIS A 37 6.58 10.54 1.43
C HIS A 37 5.52 9.98 2.37
N PRO A 38 4.22 10.00 2.01
CA PRO A 38 3.17 9.44 2.85
C PRO A 38 3.41 7.95 3.11
N VAL A 39 3.33 7.52 4.36
CA VAL A 39 3.55 6.14 4.79
C VAL A 39 2.32 5.61 5.52
N VAL A 40 1.85 4.43 5.12
CA VAL A 40 0.72 3.74 5.74
C VAL A 40 1.13 2.32 6.12
N ALA A 41 0.87 1.93 7.36
CA ALA A 41 1.06 0.57 7.83
C ALA A 41 -0.25 -0.22 7.72
N ALA A 42 -0.15 -1.50 7.35
CA ALA A 42 -1.25 -2.45 7.32
C ALA A 42 -0.82 -3.87 7.71
N LEU A 43 -1.78 -4.68 8.14
CA LEU A 43 -1.58 -6.10 8.43
C LEU A 43 -2.36 -6.93 7.41
N VAL A 44 -1.85 -8.08 6.98
CA VAL A 44 -2.55 -8.93 5.98
C VAL A 44 -3.95 -9.36 6.43
N GLY A 45 -4.18 -9.49 7.73
CA GLY A 45 -5.47 -9.89 8.30
C GLY A 45 -6.49 -8.76 8.44
N GLU A 46 -6.15 -7.52 8.08
CA GLU A 46 -7.10 -6.41 8.16
C GLU A 46 -8.03 -6.35 6.94
N ASP A 47 -9.21 -5.78 7.13
CA ASP A 47 -10.17 -5.55 6.05
C ASP A 47 -9.62 -4.53 5.04
N LEU A 48 -9.66 -4.86 3.75
CA LEU A 48 -9.22 -3.99 2.66
C LEU A 48 -9.89 -2.60 2.69
N PRO A 49 -11.20 -2.45 2.96
CA PRO A 49 -11.82 -1.14 3.12
C PRO A 49 -11.18 -0.25 4.19
N VAL A 50 -10.62 -0.84 5.26
CA VAL A 50 -9.93 -0.12 6.34
C VAL A 50 -8.60 0.42 5.86
N LEU A 51 -7.82 -0.38 5.11
CA LEU A 51 -6.61 0.08 4.44
C LEU A 51 -6.93 1.22 3.46
N LEU A 52 -7.89 1.01 2.56
CA LEU A 52 -8.25 2.02 1.56
C LEU A 52 -8.71 3.34 2.21
N ARG A 53 -9.41 3.28 3.35
CA ARG A 53 -9.76 4.49 4.11
C ARG A 53 -8.53 5.18 4.67
N ARG A 54 -7.53 4.45 5.18
CA ARG A 54 -6.27 5.03 5.65
C ARG A 54 -5.48 5.71 4.53
N VAL A 55 -5.38 5.08 3.36
CA VAL A 55 -4.74 5.67 2.18
C VAL A 55 -5.46 6.95 1.76
N ARG A 56 -6.80 6.94 1.72
CA ARG A 56 -7.58 8.16 1.45
C ARG A 56 -7.32 9.29 2.45
N ASN A 57 -7.18 8.97 3.74
CA ASN A 57 -6.93 9.98 4.77
C ASN A 57 -5.57 10.67 4.62
N VAL A 58 -4.62 10.09 3.88
CA VAL A 58 -3.33 10.70 3.56
C VAL A 58 -3.27 11.31 2.15
N GLY A 59 -4.44 11.51 1.51
CA GLY A 59 -4.54 12.15 0.20
C GLY A 59 -4.69 11.20 -0.99
N GLY A 60 -4.81 9.88 -0.75
CA GLY A 60 -5.01 8.89 -1.80
C GLY A 60 -3.72 8.28 -2.36
N TYR A 61 -2.57 8.84 -2.02
CA TYR A 61 -1.24 8.38 -2.43
C TYR A 61 -0.42 8.00 -1.21
N ALA A 62 0.22 6.82 -1.22
CA ALA A 62 0.95 6.31 -0.07
C ALA A 62 1.97 5.21 -0.43
N ASN A 63 3.08 5.20 0.28
CA ASN A 63 3.93 4.03 0.44
C ASN A 63 3.31 3.16 1.54
N VAL A 64 2.63 2.08 1.14
CA VAL A 64 1.96 1.17 2.07
C VAL A 64 2.85 0.01 2.39
N PHE A 65 3.18 -0.18 3.66
CA PHE A 65 3.86 -1.37 4.16
C PHE A 65 2.83 -2.33 4.74
N VAL A 66 2.86 -3.58 4.28
CA VAL A 66 1.96 -4.64 4.74
C VAL A 66 2.78 -5.75 5.38
N SER A 67 2.45 -6.10 6.62
CA SER A 67 3.10 -7.21 7.35
C SER A 67 2.16 -8.41 7.50
N ASP A 68 2.70 -9.61 7.31
CA ASP A 68 2.07 -10.88 7.71
C ASP A 68 2.62 -11.45 9.02
N GLY A 69 3.48 -10.68 9.71
CA GLY A 69 4.19 -11.08 10.92
C GLY A 69 5.56 -11.73 10.66
N ALA A 70 5.82 -12.21 9.44
CA ALA A 70 7.11 -12.81 9.05
C ALA A 70 7.84 -11.97 7.98
N THR A 71 7.09 -11.41 7.04
CA THR A 71 7.58 -10.64 5.90
C THR A 71 6.87 -9.29 5.82
N VAL A 72 7.54 -8.31 5.20
CA VAL A 72 6.95 -7.01 4.89
C VAL A 72 6.98 -6.78 3.38
N ARG A 73 5.84 -6.39 2.83
CA ARG A 73 5.69 -6.03 1.42
C ARG A 73 5.33 -4.56 1.29
N MET A 74 5.93 -3.86 0.33
CA MET A 74 5.58 -2.48 0.01
C MET A 74 4.70 -2.42 -1.23
N LEU A 75 3.63 -1.62 -1.13
CA LEU A 75 2.78 -1.21 -2.23
C LEU A 75 2.91 0.30 -2.43
N ALA A 76 3.03 0.74 -3.67
CA ALA A 76 3.01 2.16 -4.01
C ALA A 76 1.63 2.54 -4.52
N PHE A 77 0.89 3.37 -3.79
CA PHE A 77 -0.34 3.97 -4.29
C PHE A 77 0.01 5.32 -4.90
N ILE A 78 0.00 5.42 -6.22
CA ILE A 78 0.33 6.65 -6.98
C ILE A 78 -0.84 7.10 -7.83
N ASP A 79 -0.84 8.35 -8.31
CA ASP A 79 -1.87 8.75 -9.28
C ASP A 79 -1.65 8.06 -10.65
N ALA A 80 -2.72 7.73 -11.34
CA ALA A 80 -2.68 7.08 -12.65
C ALA A 80 -2.04 7.99 -13.71
N SER A 81 -2.16 9.32 -13.59
CA SER A 81 -1.46 10.27 -14.46
C SER A 81 0.07 10.22 -14.24
N CYS A 82 0.51 9.83 -13.05
CA CYS A 82 1.92 9.66 -12.68
C CYS A 82 2.43 8.24 -12.92
N ALA A 83 1.58 7.30 -13.33
CA ALA A 83 1.93 5.90 -13.49
C ALA A 83 2.36 5.56 -14.93
N ILE A 84 3.57 5.01 -15.07
CA ILE A 84 4.03 4.42 -16.32
C ILE A 84 3.26 3.11 -16.55
N GLY A 85 2.47 3.04 -17.62
CA GLY A 85 1.66 1.85 -17.93
C GLY A 85 0.25 1.86 -17.32
N ALA A 86 -0.23 3.01 -16.82
CA ALA A 86 -1.60 3.14 -16.30
C ALA A 86 -2.69 2.72 -17.31
N SER A 87 -2.41 2.79 -18.60
CA SER A 87 -3.30 2.36 -19.68
C SER A 87 -3.39 0.84 -19.82
N ASP A 88 -2.34 0.11 -19.42
CA ASP A 88 -2.23 -1.34 -19.50
C ASP A 88 -2.58 -2.04 -18.17
N ALA A 89 -2.81 -1.24 -17.13
CA ALA A 89 -3.23 -1.69 -15.81
C ALA A 89 -4.69 -2.13 -15.82
N GLU A 90 -4.99 -3.20 -15.09
CA GLU A 90 -6.35 -3.71 -15.02
C GLU A 90 -7.24 -2.79 -14.19
N ASP A 91 -8.42 -2.45 -14.70
CA ASP A 91 -9.37 -1.59 -13.99
C ASP A 91 -10.24 -2.43 -13.06
N LEU A 92 -10.00 -2.29 -11.76
CA LEU A 92 -10.73 -2.99 -10.71
C LEU A 92 -12.23 -2.67 -10.70
N ALA A 93 -12.67 -1.57 -11.32
CA ALA A 93 -14.08 -1.25 -11.49
C ALA A 93 -14.79 -2.21 -12.47
N THR A 94 -14.03 -2.75 -13.43
CA THR A 94 -14.55 -3.56 -14.54
C THR A 94 -14.13 -5.02 -14.48
N ASP A 95 -13.16 -5.36 -13.63
CA ASP A 95 -12.70 -6.73 -13.44
C ASP A 95 -13.72 -7.54 -12.63
N GLY A 96 -14.26 -8.60 -13.25
CA GLY A 96 -15.16 -9.56 -12.61
C GLY A 96 -14.50 -10.41 -11.52
N SER A 97 -13.18 -10.33 -11.37
CA SER A 97 -12.38 -10.96 -10.30
C SER A 97 -11.98 -9.99 -9.16
N ARG A 98 -12.64 -8.82 -9.09
CA ARG A 98 -12.47 -7.86 -7.99
C ARG A 98 -12.65 -8.51 -6.61
N PRO A 99 -11.76 -8.22 -5.63
CA PRO A 99 -11.95 -8.66 -4.25
C PRO A 99 -13.28 -8.15 -3.67
N SER A 100 -13.97 -9.02 -2.95
CA SER A 100 -15.25 -8.70 -2.31
C SER A 100 -15.13 -7.59 -1.26
N ALA A 101 -16.26 -7.06 -0.81
CA ALA A 101 -16.29 -5.96 0.17
C ALA A 101 -15.71 -6.36 1.54
N ASP A 102 -15.66 -7.66 1.83
CA ASP A 102 -15.10 -8.32 3.01
C ASP A 102 -13.69 -8.89 2.75
N ALA A 103 -13.07 -8.59 1.60
CA ALA A 103 -11.72 -9.04 1.31
C ALA A 103 -10.70 -8.45 2.29
N THR A 104 -9.74 -9.28 2.69
CA THR A 104 -8.61 -8.83 3.51
C THR A 104 -7.52 -8.22 2.65
N VAL A 105 -6.60 -7.49 3.28
CA VAL A 105 -5.40 -6.98 2.62
C VAL A 105 -4.54 -8.13 2.06
N GLY A 106 -4.46 -9.28 2.75
CA GLY A 106 -3.77 -10.46 2.26
C GLY A 106 -4.35 -10.98 0.94
N MET A 107 -5.68 -11.10 0.85
CA MET A 107 -6.34 -11.48 -0.41
C MET A 107 -6.09 -10.47 -1.53
N PHE A 108 -6.04 -9.18 -1.20
CA PHE A 108 -5.70 -8.15 -2.18
C PHE A 108 -4.25 -8.27 -2.68
N LEU A 109 -3.29 -8.60 -1.80
CA LEU A 109 -1.91 -8.85 -2.20
C LEU A 109 -1.77 -10.05 -3.14
N GLU A 110 -2.48 -11.15 -2.84
CA GLU A 110 -2.52 -12.33 -3.72
C GLU A 110 -3.13 -11.99 -5.07
N TYR A 111 -4.21 -11.21 -5.08
CA TYR A 111 -4.81 -10.70 -6.31
C TYR A 111 -3.82 -9.84 -7.10
N LEU A 112 -3.13 -8.88 -6.46
CA LEU A 112 -2.11 -8.04 -7.12
C LEU A 112 -0.95 -8.85 -7.71
N ALA A 113 -0.55 -9.95 -7.07
CA ALA A 113 0.52 -10.82 -7.57
C ALA A 113 0.18 -11.48 -8.91
N LEU A 114 -1.11 -11.60 -9.25
CA LEU A 114 -1.60 -12.11 -10.54
C LEU A 114 -1.68 -11.03 -11.62
N LYS A 115 -1.39 -9.76 -11.28
CA LYS A 115 -1.62 -8.58 -12.12
C LYS A 115 -0.28 -7.89 -12.41
N PRO A 116 0.52 -8.39 -13.38
CA PRO A 116 1.88 -7.92 -13.61
C PRO A 116 1.96 -6.45 -14.01
N ASN A 117 0.89 -5.91 -14.60
CA ASN A 117 0.80 -4.51 -15.02
C ASN A 117 0.21 -3.60 -13.92
N GLY A 118 -0.03 -4.12 -12.72
CA GLY A 118 -0.70 -3.40 -11.65
C GLY A 118 -2.20 -3.26 -11.86
N VAL A 119 -2.83 -2.54 -10.94
CA VAL A 119 -4.28 -2.37 -10.88
C VAL A 119 -4.63 -0.90 -10.68
N ARG A 120 -5.65 -0.45 -11.39
CA ARG A 120 -6.29 0.86 -11.15
C ARG A 120 -7.44 0.68 -10.19
N LEU A 121 -7.41 1.42 -9.10
CA LEU A 121 -8.57 1.48 -8.23
C LEU A 121 -9.68 2.32 -8.89
N PRO A 122 -10.96 1.96 -8.70
CA PRO A 122 -12.07 2.78 -9.15
C PRO A 122 -11.91 4.18 -8.57
N ALA A 123 -11.89 5.18 -9.45
CA ALA A 123 -11.98 6.58 -9.06
C ALA A 123 -13.27 6.78 -8.26
N GLN A 124 -13.20 7.48 -7.12
CA GLN A 124 -14.42 8.05 -6.53
C GLN A 124 -14.73 9.46 -7.09
N LEU A 125 -13.79 10.06 -7.83
CA LEU A 125 -13.92 11.34 -8.53
C LEU A 125 -13.34 11.18 -9.94
N GLU A 126 -13.98 11.80 -10.92
CA GLU A 126 -13.78 11.53 -12.36
C GLU A 126 -12.34 11.72 -12.90
N ASP A 127 -11.40 12.28 -12.13
CA ASP A 127 -10.08 12.72 -12.63
C ASP A 127 -8.83 12.23 -11.87
N ASP A 128 -8.95 11.51 -10.73
CA ASP A 128 -7.79 11.01 -9.94
C ASP A 128 -7.98 9.51 -9.67
N ARG A 129 -7.22 8.65 -10.38
CA ARG A 129 -7.29 7.19 -10.20
C ARG A 129 -5.99 6.69 -9.59
N PRO A 130 -5.98 6.12 -8.38
CA PRO A 130 -4.77 5.53 -7.85
C PRO A 130 -4.36 4.27 -8.65
N PHE A 131 -3.09 4.18 -9.02
CA PHE A 131 -2.41 3.02 -9.59
C PHE A 131 -1.51 2.37 -8.53
N ILE A 132 -1.49 1.04 -8.51
CA ILE A 132 -0.65 0.24 -7.62
C ILE A 132 0.21 -0.73 -8.45
N PRO A 133 1.55 -0.61 -8.46
CA PRO A 133 2.42 -1.57 -9.13
C PRO A 133 2.54 -2.87 -8.32
N ALA A 134 3.18 -3.88 -8.92
CA ALA A 134 3.44 -5.16 -8.28
C ALA A 134 4.17 -4.99 -6.92
N PRO A 135 3.82 -5.79 -5.89
CA PRO A 135 4.46 -5.67 -4.58
C PRO A 135 5.96 -5.97 -4.65
N LYS A 136 6.77 -5.16 -3.95
CA LYS A 136 8.19 -5.45 -3.71
C LYS A 136 8.34 -6.03 -2.29
N GLU A 137 9.06 -7.14 -2.16
CA GLU A 137 9.45 -7.68 -0.85
C GLU A 137 10.54 -6.81 -0.22
N ILE A 138 10.41 -6.49 1.06
CA ILE A 138 11.35 -5.61 1.76
C ILE A 138 11.79 -6.23 3.09
N HIS A 139 13.08 -6.13 3.36
CA HIS A 139 13.70 -6.57 4.61
C HIS A 139 13.65 -5.47 5.68
N PHE A 140 13.32 -5.86 6.91
CA PHE A 140 13.32 -4.98 8.09
C PHE A 140 14.41 -5.45 9.04
N ALA A 141 15.09 -4.51 9.71
CA ALA A 141 15.97 -4.83 10.82
C ALA A 141 15.16 -5.44 11.98
N GLN A 142 15.69 -6.48 12.62
CA GLN A 142 15.08 -7.05 13.84
C GLN A 142 15.26 -6.07 15.00
N VAL A 143 14.15 -5.72 15.67
CA VAL A 143 14.09 -4.83 16.84
C VAL A 143 13.79 -5.63 18.09
#